data_AF-A0A0L9THB6-F1
#
_entry.id   AF-A0A0L9THB6-F1
#
_cell.length_a   1.000
_cell.length_b   1.000
_cell.length_c   1.000
_cell.angle_alpha   90.00
_cell.angle_beta   90.00
_cell.angle_gamma   90.00
#
_symmetry.space_group_name_H-M   'P 1'
#
loop_
_entity.id
_entity.type
_entity.pdbx_description
1 polymer ?
#
loop_
_entity_poly.entity_id
_entity_poly.type
_entity_poly.pdbx_seq_one_letter_code
_entity_poly.pdbx_strand_id
1 'polypeptide(L)'
;VASPRPRVSSDSLQYPPGYVGAVPHRSWSDSGGDGVMNALSYLTNILTSKVYDVAIESSLQLAPKLSGKLGVKIWLKREDLQFIFSFKIREAYNMMAKLPRELLEKGVICSAVIVM
;
A
#
# COMPACT_ATOMS: atom_id res chain seq x y z
N VAL A 1 -2.51 18.45 -28.99
CA VAL A 1 -3.62 17.51 -28.69
C VAL A 1 -3.03 16.40 -27.83
N ALA A 2 -3.50 16.22 -26.60
CA ALA A 2 -2.96 15.20 -25.69
C ALA A 2 -3.30 13.79 -26.22
N SER A 3 -2.31 12.89 -26.24
CA SER A 3 -2.51 11.50 -26.63
C SER A 3 -3.61 10.85 -25.78
N PRO A 4 -4.50 10.02 -26.35
CA PRO A 4 -5.54 9.34 -25.59
C PRO A 4 -4.92 8.52 -24.45
N ARG A 5 -5.49 8.64 -23.23
CA ARG A 5 -5.04 7.81 -22.10
C ARG A 5 -5.22 6.33 -22.43
N PRO A 6 -4.24 5.46 -22.11
CA PRO A 6 -4.40 4.02 -22.30
C PRO A 6 -5.66 3.54 -21.58
N ARG A 7 -6.60 2.95 -22.33
CA ARG A 7 -7.76 2.27 -21.75
C ARG A 7 -7.37 0.81 -21.50
N VAL A 8 -7.29 0.45 -20.25
CA VAL A 8 -7.06 -0.92 -19.80
C VAL A 8 -8.42 -1.63 -19.75
N SER A 9 -8.58 -2.76 -20.44
CA SER A 9 -9.81 -3.56 -20.36
C SER A 9 -9.89 -4.27 -19.00
N SER A 10 -11.09 -4.44 -18.44
CA SER A 10 -11.29 -5.20 -17.20
C SER A 10 -10.76 -6.63 -17.28
N ASP A 11 -10.78 -7.21 -18.48
CA ASP A 11 -10.34 -8.58 -18.73
C ASP A 11 -8.82 -8.73 -18.61
N SER A 12 -8.06 -7.65 -18.84
CA SER A 12 -6.59 -7.65 -18.66
C SER A 12 -6.14 -7.70 -17.19
N LEU A 13 -7.06 -7.50 -16.25
CA LEU A 13 -6.83 -7.59 -14.80
C LEU A 13 -7.24 -8.95 -14.21
N GLN A 14 -7.72 -9.88 -15.05
CA GLN A 14 -8.07 -11.22 -14.62
C GLN A 14 -6.83 -12.11 -14.67
N TYR A 15 -6.44 -12.63 -13.51
CA TYR A 15 -5.32 -13.57 -13.38
C TYR A 15 -5.84 -14.90 -12.81
N PRO A 16 -5.18 -16.02 -13.10
CA PRO A 16 -5.50 -17.29 -12.48
C PRO A 16 -5.45 -17.18 -10.94
N PRO A 17 -6.29 -17.92 -10.18
CA PRO A 17 -6.22 -17.93 -8.73
C PRO A 17 -4.79 -18.16 -8.23
N GLY A 18 -4.33 -17.33 -7.30
CA GLY A 18 -2.95 -17.37 -6.77
C GLY A 18 -1.94 -16.52 -7.54
N TYR A 19 -2.30 -15.92 -8.67
CA TYR A 19 -1.48 -14.94 -9.38
C TYR A 19 -1.92 -13.52 -9.04
N VAL A 20 -0.96 -12.69 -8.61
CA VAL A 20 -1.14 -11.23 -8.49
C VAL A 20 -0.53 -10.61 -9.73
N GLY A 21 -1.35 -10.05 -10.61
CA GLY A 21 -0.84 -9.26 -11.71
C GLY A 21 -0.88 -7.76 -11.44
N ALA A 22 -0.40 -6.97 -12.41
CA ALA A 22 -0.01 -5.56 -12.25
C ALA A 22 1.11 -5.28 -11.23
N VAL A 23 1.59 -6.28 -10.50
CA VAL A 23 2.89 -6.25 -9.83
C VAL A 23 3.91 -6.73 -10.86
N PRO A 24 4.92 -5.92 -11.23
CA PRO A 24 5.99 -6.41 -12.07
C PRO A 24 6.51 -7.71 -11.44
N HIS A 25 6.56 -8.80 -12.23
CA HIS A 25 7.43 -9.90 -11.85
C HIS A 25 8.81 -9.26 -11.83
N ARG A 26 9.29 -8.86 -10.65
CA ARG A 26 10.72 -8.71 -10.44
C ARG A 26 11.25 -10.11 -10.67
N SER A 27 11.54 -10.44 -11.92
CA SER A 27 12.50 -11.48 -12.22
C SER A 27 13.74 -11.00 -11.49
N TRP A 28 14.04 -11.62 -10.35
CA TRP A 28 15.32 -11.46 -9.69
C TRP A 28 16.37 -12.08 -10.60
N SER A 29 16.63 -11.45 -11.74
CA SER A 29 17.89 -11.52 -12.44
C SER A 29 18.75 -10.43 -11.84
N ASP A 30 19.10 -10.58 -10.56
CA ASP A 30 20.28 -9.93 -10.06
C ASP A 30 21.16 -11.02 -9.47
N SER A 31 22.31 -11.18 -10.11
CA SER A 31 23.38 -12.03 -9.61
C SER A 31 23.96 -11.35 -8.36
N GLY A 32 23.28 -11.51 -7.23
CA GLY A 32 23.65 -10.91 -5.95
C GLY A 32 22.84 -11.51 -4.81
N GLY A 33 23.50 -11.94 -3.72
CA GLY A 33 22.87 -12.53 -2.54
C GLY A 33 22.08 -11.55 -1.65
N ASP A 34 21.72 -10.39 -2.20
CA ASP A 34 21.18 -9.21 -1.52
C ASP A 34 19.65 -9.06 -1.65
N GLY A 35 19.01 -9.69 -2.63
CA GLY A 35 17.54 -9.62 -2.82
C GLY A 35 16.73 -10.26 -1.68
N VAL A 36 17.12 -11.46 -1.23
CA VAL A 36 16.40 -12.21 -0.17
C VAL A 36 16.58 -11.54 1.19
N MET A 37 17.80 -11.08 1.51
CA MET A 37 18.05 -10.36 2.76
C MET A 37 17.31 -9.03 2.82
N ASN A 38 17.15 -8.34 1.70
CA ASN A 38 16.34 -7.12 1.64
C ASN A 38 14.83 -7.38 1.82
N ALA A 39 14.31 -8.50 1.30
CA ALA A 39 12.91 -8.86 1.52
C ALA A 39 12.63 -9.22 2.99
N LEU A 40 13.53 -9.99 3.62
CA LEU A 40 13.42 -10.35 5.04
C LEU A 40 13.58 -9.13 5.95
N SER A 41 14.49 -8.21 5.64
CA SER A 41 14.65 -6.97 6.41
C SER A 41 13.42 -6.07 6.28
N TYR A 42 12.81 -5.99 5.08
CA TYR A 42 11.58 -5.24 4.87
C TYR A 42 10.39 -5.86 5.62
N LEU A 43 10.24 -7.19 5.58
CA LEU A 43 9.23 -7.91 6.36
C LEU A 43 9.39 -7.63 7.86
N THR A 44 10.62 -7.73 8.37
CA THR A 44 10.93 -7.43 9.77
C THR A 44 10.52 -5.99 10.12
N ASN A 45 10.84 -5.02 9.27
CA ASN A 45 10.47 -3.62 9.44
C ASN A 45 8.96 -3.36 9.43
N ILE A 46 8.19 -4.12 8.62
CA ILE A 46 6.72 -4.05 8.62
C ILE A 46 6.17 -4.58 9.94
N LEU A 47 6.63 -5.76 10.36
CA LEU A 47 6.15 -6.43 11.57
C LEU A 47 6.49 -5.64 12.84
N THR A 48 7.62 -4.94 12.87
CA THR A 48 8.04 -4.10 14.00
C THR A 48 7.54 -2.65 13.89
N SER A 49 6.69 -2.34 12.91
CA SER A 49 6.21 -0.98 12.71
C SER A 49 5.22 -0.55 13.79
N LYS A 50 5.28 0.71 14.21
CA LYS A 50 4.44 1.28 15.27
C LYS A 50 3.15 1.90 14.75
N VAL A 51 2.61 1.38 13.65
CA VAL A 51 1.48 2.00 12.94
C VAL A 51 0.18 2.00 13.73
N TYR A 52 0.02 1.05 14.66
CA TYR A 52 -1.22 0.87 15.43
C TYR A 52 -1.36 1.81 16.62
N ASP A 53 -0.32 2.59 16.93
CA ASP A 53 -0.42 3.67 17.92
C ASP A 53 -1.38 4.77 17.43
N VAL A 54 -1.57 4.89 16.11
CA VAL A 54 -2.42 5.92 15.47
C VAL A 54 -3.46 5.38 14.49
N ALA A 55 -3.25 4.19 13.90
CA ALA A 55 -4.13 3.63 12.88
C ALA A 55 -4.91 2.43 13.41
N ILE A 56 -6.16 2.28 12.95
CA ILE A 56 -6.99 1.12 13.26
C ILE A 56 -6.77 -0.01 12.25
N GLU A 57 -7.12 -1.23 12.61
CA GLU A 57 -7.31 -2.28 11.62
C GLU A 57 -8.60 -2.00 10.83
N SER A 58 -8.46 -1.52 9.60
CA SER A 58 -9.61 -1.18 8.77
C SER A 58 -10.35 -2.42 8.27
N SER A 59 -11.67 -2.35 8.14
CA SER A 59 -12.48 -3.49 7.69
C SER A 59 -12.16 -3.91 6.25
N LEU A 60 -12.13 -5.21 5.99
CA LEU A 60 -12.11 -5.78 4.63
C LEU A 60 -13.54 -6.17 4.23
N GLN A 61 -14.15 -5.40 3.33
CA GLN A 61 -15.57 -5.54 2.98
C GLN A 61 -15.75 -6.15 1.58
N LEU A 62 -16.63 -7.13 1.45
CA LEU A 62 -17.01 -7.64 0.13
C LEU A 62 -17.84 -6.59 -0.61
N ALA A 63 -17.54 -6.35 -1.89
CA ALA A 63 -18.31 -5.47 -2.76
C ALA A 63 -19.29 -6.29 -3.62
N PRO A 64 -20.55 -6.53 -3.18
CA PRO A 64 -21.44 -7.49 -3.84
C PRO A 64 -21.82 -7.06 -5.26
N LYS A 65 -22.10 -5.77 -5.48
CA LYS A 65 -22.48 -5.26 -6.81
C LYS A 65 -21.36 -5.41 -7.82
N LEU A 66 -20.13 -5.06 -7.42
CA LEU A 66 -18.96 -5.14 -8.29
C LEU A 66 -18.56 -6.60 -8.53
N SER A 67 -18.65 -7.43 -7.48
CA SER A 67 -18.40 -8.86 -7.58
C SER A 67 -19.38 -9.55 -8.53
N GLY A 68 -20.68 -9.23 -8.44
CA GLY A 68 -21.69 -9.75 -9.35
C GLY A 68 -21.50 -9.30 -10.80
N LYS A 69 -21.03 -8.06 -11.01
CA LYS A 69 -20.75 -7.54 -12.36
C LYS A 69 -19.54 -8.19 -13.02
N LEU A 70 -18.49 -8.51 -12.25
CA LEU A 70 -17.23 -9.03 -12.77
C LEU A 70 -17.07 -10.55 -12.62
N GLY A 71 -18.01 -11.23 -11.96
CA GLY A 71 -17.95 -12.68 -11.75
C GLY A 71 -16.83 -13.14 -10.79
N VAL A 72 -16.22 -12.21 -10.03
CA VAL A 72 -15.12 -12.49 -9.09
C VAL A 72 -15.41 -11.89 -7.72
N LYS A 73 -14.87 -12.48 -6.64
CA LYS A 73 -15.05 -11.94 -5.28
C LYS A 73 -14.13 -10.74 -5.06
N ILE A 74 -14.70 -9.54 -5.03
CA ILE A 74 -13.95 -8.31 -4.85
C ILE A 74 -14.09 -7.82 -3.42
N TRP A 75 -12.95 -7.65 -2.78
CA TRP A 75 -12.84 -7.17 -1.41
C TRP A 75 -12.22 -5.77 -1.41
N LEU A 76 -12.79 -4.89 -0.59
CA LEU A 76 -12.35 -3.51 -0.41
C LEU A 76 -11.74 -3.36 0.97
N LYS A 77 -10.46 -3.03 1.04
CA LYS A 77 -9.80 -2.63 2.29
C LYS A 77 -10.14 -1.16 2.54
N ARG A 78 -10.93 -0.90 3.58
CA ARG A 78 -11.53 0.41 3.87
C ARG A 78 -10.57 1.33 4.63
N GLU A 79 -9.39 1.60 4.09
CA GLU A 79 -8.43 2.55 4.69
C GLU A 79 -8.95 4.00 4.74
N ASP A 80 -10.07 4.28 4.08
CA ASP A 80 -10.80 5.53 4.24
C ASP A 80 -11.52 5.66 5.60
N LEU A 81 -11.63 4.57 6.36
CA LEU A 81 -12.13 4.60 7.75
C LEU A 81 -11.06 4.98 8.78
N GLN A 82 -9.81 5.23 8.35
CA GLN A 82 -8.80 5.80 9.23
C GLN A 82 -9.19 7.21 9.66
N PHE A 83 -8.65 7.69 10.78
CA PHE A 83 -8.95 9.03 11.31
C PHE A 83 -8.69 10.18 10.31
N ILE A 84 -7.69 10.02 9.42
CA ILE A 84 -7.38 10.99 8.36
C ILE A 84 -7.97 10.61 6.99
N PHE A 85 -8.91 9.67 6.96
CA PHE A 85 -9.59 9.16 5.77
C PHE A 85 -8.67 8.61 4.67
N SER A 86 -7.43 8.27 5.02
CA SER A 86 -6.48 7.67 4.10
C SER A 86 -5.44 6.85 4.85
N PHE A 87 -4.74 5.97 4.13
CA PHE A 87 -3.69 5.11 4.68
C PHE A 87 -2.41 5.87 5.07
N LYS A 88 -2.25 7.13 4.63
CA LYS A 88 -0.99 7.90 4.73
C LYS A 88 -0.48 8.09 6.16
N ILE A 89 -1.38 8.04 7.16
CA ILE A 89 -1.02 8.22 8.57
C ILE A 89 -0.09 7.10 9.07
N ARG A 90 -0.25 5.88 8.54
CA ARG A 90 0.56 4.73 8.92
C ARG A 90 2.04 4.98 8.63
N GLU A 91 2.36 5.41 7.41
CA GLU A 91 3.75 5.65 7.01
C GLU A 91 4.33 6.92 7.64
N ALA A 92 3.56 8.00 7.69
CA ALA A 92 4.01 9.26 8.30
C ALA A 92 4.41 9.03 9.77
N TYR A 93 3.57 8.32 10.53
CA TYR A 93 3.85 8.02 11.93
C TYR A 93 5.03 7.05 12.09
N ASN A 94 5.10 5.97 11.30
CA ASN A 94 6.21 5.02 11.40
C ASN A 94 7.57 5.67 11.09
N MET A 95 7.62 6.65 10.18
CA MET A 95 8.82 7.43 9.92
C MET A 95 9.14 8.35 11.11
N MET A 96 8.17 9.15 11.57
CA MET A 96 8.36 10.08 12.69
C MET A 96 8.76 9.37 13.99
N ALA A 97 8.17 8.21 14.29
CA ALA A 97 8.46 7.43 15.49
C ALA A 97 9.89 6.84 15.51
N LYS A 98 10.58 6.81 14.37
CA LYS A 98 11.99 6.37 14.27
C LYS A 98 12.98 7.53 14.35
N LEU A 99 12.53 8.78 14.29
CA LEU A 99 13.40 9.94 14.39
C LEU A 99 13.88 10.13 15.85
N PRO A 100 15.14 10.54 16.06
CA PRO A 100 15.62 10.90 17.38
C PRO A 100 14.88 12.13 17.89
N ARG A 101 14.70 12.19 19.22
CA ARG A 101 13.94 13.24 19.90
C ARG A 101 14.44 14.64 19.59
N GLU A 102 15.75 14.83 19.46
CA GLU A 102 16.37 16.12 19.10
C GLU A 102 15.91 16.66 17.74
N LEU A 103 15.65 15.77 16.77
CA LEU A 103 15.13 16.18 15.45
C LEU A 103 13.62 16.46 15.51
N LEU A 104 12.88 15.68 16.31
CA LEU A 104 11.45 15.92 16.51
C LEU A 104 11.18 17.25 17.22
N GLU A 105 12.03 17.64 18.18
CA GLU A 105 11.94 18.92 18.90
C GLU A 105 12.22 20.13 17.99
N LYS A 106 13.07 19.97 16.97
CA LYS A 106 13.27 20.99 15.92
C LYS A 106 12.07 21.13 14.98
N GLY A 107 11.15 20.17 15.00
CA GLY A 107 9.99 20.10 14.13
C GLY A 107 10.29 19.42 12.79
N VAL A 108 9.22 18.92 12.17
CA VAL A 108 9.24 18.26 10.85
C VAL A 108 8.21 18.93 9.94
N ILE A 109 8.58 19.16 8.68
CA ILE A 109 7.71 19.77 7.66
C ILE A 109 7.58 18.80 6.50
N CYS A 110 6.34 18.58 6.05
CA CYS A 110 6.03 17.83 4.84
C CYS A 110 5.04 18.64 3.99
N SER A 111 5.27 18.68 2.69
CA SER A 111 4.32 19.24 1.73
C SER A 111 3.65 18.09 0.98
N ALA A 112 2.35 17.92 1.17
CA ALA A 112 1.56 16.88 0.52
C ALA A 112 0.12 17.35 0.31
N VAL A 113 -0.47 16.96 -0.82
CA VAL A 113 -1.90 17.14 -1.07
C VAL A 113 -2.64 15.90 -0.57
N ILE A 114 -3.63 16.12 0.29
CA ILE A 114 -4.62 15.10 0.65
C ILE A 114 -5.82 15.33 -0.25
N VAL A 115 -6.01 14.46 -1.24
CA VAL A 115 -7.26 14.34 -1.98
C VAL A 115 -8.05 13.24 -1.28
N MET A 116 -9.22 13.60 -0.73
CA MET A 116 -10.21 12.66 -0.20
C MET A 116 -11.09 12.12 -1.32
#